data_AF-A0A7C1WHZ8-F1
#
_entry.id   AF-A0A7C1WHZ8-F1
#
_cell.length_a   1.000
_cell.length_b   1.000
_cell.length_c   1.000
_cell.angle_alpha   90.00
_cell.angle_beta   90.00
_cell.angle_gamma   90.00
#
_symmetry.space_group_name_H-M   'P 1'
#
loop_
_entity.id
_entity.type
_entity.pdbx_description
1 polymer ?
#
loop_
_entity_poly.entity_id
_entity_poly.type
_entity_poly.pdbx_seq_one_letter_code
_entity_poly.pdbx_strand_id
1 'polypeptide(L)'
;MMRILLRSSLLLSLLILSGCSTLKPGGMFAFDKVKPWHKALLAEERMQLNPYPLENSADQKVYYSRESANGGQGVGGGGCGCN
;
A
#
# COMPACT_ATOMS: atom_id res chain seq x y z
N MET A 1 -44.62 -1.07 -17.96
CA MET A 1 -43.82 -1.72 -19.02
C MET A 1 -42.54 -0.93 -19.33
N MET A 2 -42.63 0.34 -19.78
CA MET A 2 -41.45 1.15 -20.15
C MET A 2 -40.41 1.38 -19.03
N ARG A 3 -40.85 1.58 -17.77
CA ARG A 3 -39.94 1.74 -16.61
C ARG A 3 -39.20 0.45 -16.23
N ILE A 4 -39.79 -0.72 -16.55
CA ILE A 4 -39.17 -2.02 -16.29
C ILE A 4 -38.09 -2.27 -17.34
N LEU A 5 -38.39 -1.97 -18.61
CA LEU A 5 -37.43 -2.04 -19.73
C LEU A 5 -36.25 -1.08 -19.56
N LEU A 6 -36.50 0.13 -19.03
CA LEU A 6 -35.45 1.10 -18.75
C LEU A 6 -34.52 0.64 -17.62
N ARG A 7 -35.08 0.03 -16.56
CA ARG A 7 -34.32 -0.52 -15.43
C ARG A 7 -33.51 -1.76 -15.82
N SER A 8 -34.08 -2.65 -16.63
CA SER A 8 -33.36 -3.82 -17.13
C SER A 8 -32.22 -3.44 -18.07
N SER A 9 -32.41 -2.41 -18.91
CA SER A 9 -31.36 -1.85 -19.76
C SER A 9 -30.21 -1.24 -18.94
N LEU A 10 -30.53 -0.49 -17.88
CA LEU A 10 -29.53 0.11 -16.98
C LEU A 10 -28.74 -0.93 -16.18
N LEU A 11 -29.39 -2.02 -15.74
CA LEU A 11 -28.71 -3.12 -15.04
C LEU A 11 -27.77 -3.89 -15.97
N LEU A 12 -28.19 -4.09 -17.23
CA LEU A 12 -27.37 -4.78 -18.23
C LEU A 12 -26.14 -3.96 -18.63
N SER A 13 -26.27 -2.63 -18.77
CA SER A 13 -25.13 -1.75 -19.07
C SER A 13 -24.10 -1.70 -17.95
N LEU A 14 -24.53 -1.70 -16.68
CA LEU A 14 -23.65 -1.79 -15.52
C LEU A 14 -22.87 -3.12 -15.48
N LEU A 15 -23.50 -4.22 -15.90
CA LEU A 15 -22.87 -5.54 -15.93
C LEU A 15 -21.84 -5.68 -17.07
N ILE A 16 -22.00 -4.93 -18.16
CA ILE A 16 -21.05 -4.93 -19.29
C ILE A 16 -19.82 -4.04 -18.97
N LEU A 17 -19.97 -3.04 -18.09
CA LEU A 17 -18.86 -2.15 -17.71
C LEU A 17 -17.91 -2.78 -16.66
N SER A 18 -18.31 -3.85 -15.99
CA SER A 18 -17.39 -4.65 -15.19
C SER A 18 -16.45 -5.42 -16.11
N GLY A 19 -15.22 -4.93 -16.27
CA GLY A 19 -14.22 -5.53 -17.16
C GLY A 19 -13.89 -6.99 -16.84
N CYS A 20 -13.23 -7.66 -17.78
CA CYS A 20 -12.89 -9.10 -17.74
C CYS A 20 -12.07 -9.56 -16.51
N SER A 21 -11.59 -8.64 -15.68
CA SER A 21 -10.89 -8.92 -14.42
C SER A 21 -11.75 -9.67 -13.39
N THR A 22 -13.08 -9.62 -13.50
CA THR A 22 -14.01 -10.30 -12.58
C THR A 22 -14.38 -11.72 -12.99
N LEU A 23 -14.24 -12.07 -14.28
CA LEU A 23 -14.75 -13.33 -14.85
C LEU A 23 -13.68 -14.43 -15.00
N LYS A 24 -12.41 -14.14 -14.73
CA LYS A 24 -11.34 -15.16 -14.75
C LYS A 24 -11.48 -16.08 -13.53
N PRO A 25 -11.19 -17.39 -13.62
CA PRO A 25 -11.00 -18.23 -12.44
C PRO A 25 -9.92 -17.60 -11.56
N GLY A 26 -10.35 -17.06 -10.43
CA GLY A 26 -9.59 -16.14 -9.61
C GLY A 26 -9.69 -14.67 -10.02
N GLY A 27 -10.90 -14.10 -9.99
CA GLY A 27 -11.16 -12.70 -10.32
C GLY A 27 -10.49 -11.70 -9.37
N MET A 28 -11.05 -10.49 -9.23
CA MET A 28 -10.50 -9.38 -8.41
C MET A 28 -10.00 -9.76 -6.99
N PHE A 29 -10.50 -10.86 -6.42
CA PHE A 29 -10.14 -11.34 -5.07
C PHE A 29 -9.16 -12.51 -5.04
N ALA A 30 -8.71 -13.02 -6.18
CA ALA A 30 -7.69 -14.05 -6.19
C ALA A 30 -6.32 -13.44 -6.44
N PHE A 31 -5.44 -13.70 -5.50
CA PHE A 31 -4.03 -13.45 -5.58
C PHE A 31 -3.32 -14.79 -5.46
N ASP A 32 -2.25 -14.98 -6.22
CA ASP A 32 -1.37 -16.11 -5.99
C ASP A 32 -0.71 -15.96 -4.62
N LYS A 33 -0.83 -17.01 -3.79
CA LYS A 33 -0.11 -17.04 -2.51
C LYS A 33 1.38 -16.95 -2.80
N VAL A 34 2.01 -15.87 -2.33
CA VAL A 34 3.46 -15.68 -2.46
C VAL A 34 4.17 -16.84 -1.77
N LYS A 35 4.87 -17.65 -2.56
CA LYS A 35 5.67 -18.77 -2.08
C LYS A 35 6.85 -18.26 -1.24
N PRO A 36 7.31 -19.00 -0.21
CA PRO A 36 8.38 -18.55 0.67
C PRO A 36 9.64 -18.05 -0.05
N TRP A 37 10.06 -18.75 -1.11
CA TRP A 37 11.26 -18.39 -1.90
C TRP A 37 11.10 -17.13 -2.75
N HIS A 38 9.87 -16.68 -3.06
CA HIS A 38 9.66 -15.39 -3.73
C HIS A 38 9.96 -14.20 -2.81
N LYS A 39 10.00 -14.41 -1.48
CA LYS A 39 10.30 -13.33 -0.52
C LYS A 39 11.79 -12.96 -0.50
N ALA A 40 12.67 -13.81 -1.01
CA ALA A 40 14.12 -13.56 -1.02
C ALA A 40 14.49 -12.28 -1.78
N LEU A 41 13.79 -11.98 -2.89
CA LEU A 41 13.98 -10.76 -3.68
C LEU A 41 13.69 -9.48 -2.86
N LEU A 42 12.66 -9.50 -2.02
CA LEU A 42 12.31 -8.38 -1.14
C LEU A 42 13.16 -8.33 0.12
N ALA A 43 13.91 -9.39 0.43
CA ALA A 43 14.81 -9.44 1.57
C ALA A 43 16.21 -8.88 1.23
N GLU A 44 16.49 -8.57 -0.03
CA GLU A 44 17.73 -7.91 -0.45
C GLU A 44 17.94 -6.59 0.31
N GLU A 45 19.20 -6.26 0.63
CA GLU A 45 19.56 -5.06 1.40
C GLU A 45 19.04 -3.76 0.76
N ARG A 46 19.12 -3.68 -0.58
CA ARG A 46 18.62 -2.54 -1.36
C ARG A 46 17.09 -2.37 -1.33
N MET A 47 16.35 -3.40 -0.94
CA MET A 47 14.88 -3.40 -0.82
C MET A 47 14.42 -3.16 0.62
N GLN A 48 15.34 -2.98 1.56
CA GLN A 48 15.01 -2.61 2.94
C GLN A 48 14.36 -1.23 2.98
N LEU A 49 13.47 -1.03 3.96
CA LEU A 49 12.82 0.27 4.18
C LEU A 49 13.83 1.39 4.47
N ASN A 50 14.97 1.03 5.05
CA ASN A 50 16.08 1.92 5.30
C ASN A 50 17.39 1.21 4.90
N PRO A 51 17.84 1.36 3.64
CA PRO A 51 19.06 0.72 3.15
C PRO A 51 20.33 1.36 3.72
N TYR A 52 20.25 2.59 4.24
CA TYR A 52 21.40 3.34 4.78
C TYR A 52 21.14 3.79 6.23
N PRO A 53 21.18 2.87 7.20
CA PRO A 53 20.76 3.15 8.58
C PRO A 53 21.60 4.22 9.28
N LEU A 54 22.89 4.33 8.95
CA LEU A 54 23.79 5.32 9.53
C LEU A 54 23.48 6.74 9.06
N GLU A 55 23.26 6.91 7.75
CA GLU A 55 22.89 8.19 7.16
C GLU A 55 21.53 8.63 7.67
N ASN A 56 20.54 7.74 7.62
CA ASN A 56 19.21 8.02 8.16
C ASN A 56 19.25 8.37 9.66
N SER A 57 20.12 7.75 10.46
CA SER A 57 20.30 8.12 11.88
C SER A 57 20.91 9.51 12.04
N ALA A 58 21.89 9.87 11.20
CA ALA A 58 22.50 11.20 11.22
C ALA A 58 21.47 12.28 10.82
N ASP A 59 20.72 12.04 9.76
CA ASP A 59 19.67 12.95 9.29
C ASP A 59 18.56 13.12 10.33
N GLN A 60 18.14 12.02 10.98
CA GLN A 60 17.18 12.08 12.08
C GLN A 60 17.67 12.94 13.23
N LYS A 61 18.95 12.84 13.62
CA LYS A 61 19.52 13.70 14.68
C LYS A 61 19.48 15.17 14.29
N VAL A 62 19.81 15.51 13.04
CA VAL A 62 19.73 16.88 12.52
C VAL A 62 18.27 17.35 12.50
N TYR A 63 17.37 16.54 11.96
CA TYR A 63 15.94 16.83 11.86
C TYR A 63 15.33 17.11 13.24
N TYR A 64 15.55 16.24 14.23
CA TYR A 64 15.05 16.49 15.59
C TYR A 64 15.75 17.67 16.27
N SER A 65 17.02 17.94 15.98
CA SER A 65 17.68 19.11 16.55
C SER A 65 17.15 20.43 16.01
N ARG A 66 16.50 20.42 14.83
CA ARG A 66 16.06 21.63 14.13
C ARG A 66 14.54 21.79 14.08
N GLU A 67 13.80 20.70 14.07
CA GLU A 67 12.37 20.66 13.72
C GLU A 67 11.55 19.73 14.64
N SER A 68 12.01 19.45 15.87
CA SER A 68 11.40 18.53 16.85
C SER A 68 9.97 18.86 17.33
N ALA A 69 9.25 19.77 16.69
CA ALA A 69 7.87 20.07 17.02
C ALA A 69 6.93 18.88 16.74
N ASN A 70 7.29 18.00 15.80
CA ASN A 70 6.54 16.79 15.46
C ASN A 70 7.30 15.51 15.86
N GLY A 71 6.54 14.51 16.29
CA GLY A 71 7.02 13.19 16.66
C GLY A 71 8.00 12.54 15.69
N GLY A 72 8.91 11.73 16.23
CA GLY A 72 9.86 10.95 15.45
C GLY A 72 9.27 9.86 14.56
N GLN A 73 10.08 9.36 13.64
CA GLN A 73 9.75 8.23 12.78
C GLN A 73 9.76 6.93 13.61
N GLY A 74 8.65 6.17 13.57
CA GLY A 74 8.52 4.86 14.22
C GLY A 74 7.64 4.81 15.47
N VAL A 75 7.44 3.60 16.00
CA VAL A 75 6.62 3.36 17.20
C VAL A 75 7.39 3.85 18.42
N GLY A 76 7.02 5.01 18.95
CA GLY A 76 7.74 5.70 20.04
C GLY A 76 8.32 7.06 19.68
N GLY A 77 8.10 7.54 18.45
CA GLY A 77 8.51 8.89 18.03
C GLY A 77 7.71 10.01 18.67
N GLY A 78 7.95 10.31 19.94
CA GLY A 78 7.39 11.47 20.65
C GLY A 78 8.17 12.76 20.32
N GLY A 79 7.45 13.80 19.92
CA GLY A 79 7.97 15.04 19.33
C GLY A 79 8.55 16.01 20.35
N CYS A 80 9.64 15.61 21.01
CA CYS A 80 10.46 16.53 21.79
C CYS A 80 11.97 16.25 21.63
N GLY A 81 12.36 15.28 20.79
CA GLY A 81 13.77 14.98 20.47
C GLY A 81 14.50 14.12 21.52
N CYS A 82 13.81 13.65 22.57
CA CYS A 82 14.38 12.74 23.56
C CYS A 82 14.08 11.28 23.21
N ASN A 83 14.86 10.69 22.29
CA ASN A 83 14.99 9.23 22.16
C ASN A 83 16.34 8.81 22.74
#